data_AF-A0A286T7T6-F1
#
_entry.id   AF-A0A286T7T6-F1
#
_cell.length_a   1.000
_cell.length_b   1.000
_cell.length_c   1.000
_cell.angle_alpha   90.00
_cell.angle_beta   90.00
_cell.angle_gamma   90.00
#
_symmetry.space_group_name_H-M   'P 1'
#
loop_
_entity.id
_entity.type
_entity.pdbx_description
1 polymer ?
#
loop_
_entity_poly.entity_id
_entity_poly.type
_entity_poly.pdbx_seq_one_letter_code
_entity_poly.pdbx_strand_id
1 'polypeptide(L)' 'MIEISNAAAPLLVQALRDAVRYNEELLKSETLRNRSEYEEHLVEISQFYAEVKAQYKKQESEIGIPLDEII' A
#
# COMPACT_ATOMS: atom_id res chain seq x y z
N MET A 1 -13.50 0.62 -11.66
CA MET A 1 -13.02 0.01 -10.41
C MET A 1 -11.93 -0.98 -10.80
N ILE A 2 -10.76 -0.94 -10.18
CA ILE A 2 -9.71 -1.91 -10.50
C ILE A 2 -10.15 -3.24 -9.87
N GLU A 3 -10.38 -4.26 -10.68
CA GLU A 3 -10.67 -5.61 -10.19
C GLU A 3 -9.35 -6.32 -9.90
N ILE A 4 -9.11 -6.65 -8.64
CA ILE A 4 -7.95 -7.42 -8.20
C ILE A 4 -8.43 -8.83 -7.93
N SER A 5 -7.77 -9.84 -8.49
CA SER A 5 -8.12 -11.23 -8.20
C SER A 5 -7.87 -11.54 -6.72
N ASN A 6 -8.75 -12.33 -6.09
CA ASN A 6 -8.59 -12.76 -4.69
C ASN A 6 -7.21 -13.39 -4.42
N ALA A 7 -6.65 -14.11 -5.39
CA ALA A 7 -5.32 -14.72 -5.29
C ALA A 7 -4.17 -13.69 -5.23
N ALA A 8 -4.32 -12.55 -5.90
CA ALA A 8 -3.29 -11.49 -5.94
C ALA A 8 -3.49 -10.42 -4.85
N ALA A 9 -4.68 -10.35 -4.25
CA ALA A 9 -5.04 -9.33 -3.29
C ALA A 9 -4.10 -9.26 -2.06
N PRO A 10 -3.69 -10.38 -1.43
CA PRO A 10 -2.74 -10.33 -0.30
C PRO A 10 -1.39 -9.73 -0.70
N LEU A 11 -0.85 -10.16 -1.85
CA LEU A 11 0.43 -9.68 -2.36
C LEU A 11 0.37 -8.18 -2.66
N LEU A 12 -0.73 -7.70 -3.25
CA LEU A 12 -0.88 -6.29 -3.57
C LEU A 12 -0.94 -5.41 -2.31
N VAL A 13 -1.66 -5.85 -1.27
CA VAL A 13 -1.70 -5.16 0.03
C VAL A 13 -0.29 -5.06 0.62
N GLN A 14 0.47 -6.16 0.63
CA GLN A 14 1.83 -6.20 1.16
C GLN A 14 2.79 -5.33 0.34
N ALA A 15 2.71 -5.39 -0.99
CA ALA A 15 3.55 -4.58 -1.87
C ALA A 15 3.30 -3.07 -1.66
N LEU A 16 2.04 -2.65 -1.50
CA LEU A 16 1.71 -1.26 -1.22
C LEU A 16 2.14 -0.82 0.17
N ARG A 17 2.00 -1.68 1.19
CA ARG A 17 2.54 -1.42 2.52
C ARG A 17 4.05 -1.17 2.46
N ASP A 18 4.77 -2.06 1.79
CA ASP A 18 6.23 -1.98 1.71
C ASP A 18 6.67 -0.75 0.93
N ALA A 19 5.94 -0.37 -0.13
CA ALA A 19 6.18 0.84 -0.88
C ALA A 19 5.92 2.12 -0.06
N VAL A 20 4.85 2.16 0.74
CA VAL A 20 4.60 3.27 1.69
C VAL A 20 5.76 3.39 2.66
N ARG A 21 6.11 2.29 3.36
CA ARG A 21 7.23 2.28 4.33
C ARG A 21 8.55 2.69 3.71
N TYR A 22 8.85 2.20 2.52
CA TYR A 22 10.07 2.57 1.80
C TYR A 22 10.13 4.07 1.53
N ASN A 23 9.04 4.67 1.04
CA ASN A 23 8.99 6.10 0.76
C ASN A 23 9.04 6.95 2.05
N GLU A 24 8.41 6.50 3.14
CA GLU A 24 8.55 7.13 4.45
C GLU A 24 10.01 7.16 4.94
N GLU A 25 10.73 6.06 4.81
CA GLU A 25 12.16 6.01 5.16
C GLU A 25 13.03 6.82 4.20
N LEU A 26 12.71 6.80 2.90
CA LEU A 26 13.44 7.57 1.89
C LEU A 26 13.39 9.08 2.18
N LEU A 27 12.26 9.60 2.65
CA LEU A 27 12.10 11.01 3.04
C LEU A 27 12.95 11.43 4.24
N LYS A 28 13.53 10.48 4.98
CA LYS A 28 14.50 10.77 6.06
C LYS A 28 15.92 10.95 5.53
N SER A 29 16.19 10.61 4.26
CA SER A 29 17.51 10.78 3.66
C SER A 29 17.87 12.26 3.49
N GLU A 30 19.01 12.67 4.04
CA GLU A 30 19.55 14.03 3.91
C GLU A 30 20.06 14.34 2.48
N THR A 31 20.25 13.31 1.66
CA THR A 31 20.77 13.43 0.29
C THR A 31 19.65 13.44 -0.77
N LEU A 32 18.39 13.32 -0.34
CA LEU A 32 17.24 13.25 -1.24
C LEU A 32 17.04 14.59 -1.96
N ARG A 33 17.15 14.56 -3.28
CA ARG A 33 16.80 15.69 -4.15
C ARG A 33 15.31 15.62 -4.51
N ASN A 34 14.72 16.77 -4.83
CA ASN A 34 13.30 16.90 -5.20
C ASN A 34 12.33 16.34 -4.14
N ARG A 35 12.59 16.59 -2.86
CA ARG A 35 11.80 16.07 -1.72
C ARG A 35 10.28 16.23 -1.90
N SER A 36 9.83 17.37 -2.44
CA SER A 36 8.40 17.63 -2.67
C SER A 36 7.73 16.61 -3.59
N GLU A 37 8.43 16.10 -4.61
CA GLU A 37 7.90 15.07 -5.52
C GLU A 37 7.69 13.74 -4.77
N TYR A 38 8.60 13.38 -3.87
CA TYR A 38 8.48 12.17 -3.04
C TYR A 38 7.40 12.31 -1.96
N GLU A 39 7.21 13.52 -1.42
CA GLU A 39 6.14 13.81 -0.47
C GLU A 39 4.76 13.68 -1.14
N GLU A 40 4.61 14.23 -2.35
CA GLU A 40 3.40 14.07 -3.16
C GLU A 40 3.15 12.59 -3.50
N HIS A 41 4.18 11.88 -3.98
CA HIS A 41 4.08 10.46 -4.28
C HIS A 41 3.70 9.62 -3.05
N LEU A 42 4.26 9.94 -1.88
CA LEU A 42 3.92 9.26 -0.62
C LEU A 42 2.43 9.47 -0.27
N VAL A 43 1.88 10.65 -0.49
CA VAL A 43 0.45 10.92 -0.28
C VAL A 43 -0.39 10.05 -1.21
N GLU A 44 -0.07 10.03 -2.50
CA GLU A 44 -0.81 9.24 -3.50
C GLU A 44 -0.79 7.73 -3.17
N ILE A 45 0.38 7.17 -2.88
CA ILE A 45 0.51 5.73 -2.61
C ILE A 45 -0.13 5.35 -1.27
N SER A 46 -0.12 6.25 -0.29
CA SER A 46 -0.81 6.05 0.99
C SER A 46 -2.33 6.02 0.83
N GLN A 47 -2.88 6.92 0.01
CA GLN A 47 -4.30 6.91 -0.34
C GLN A 47 -4.69 5.63 -1.09
N PHE A 48 -3.87 5.21 -2.05
CA PHE A 48 -4.11 3.98 -2.79
C PHE A 48 -4.03 2.74 -1.89
N TYR A 49 -3.05 2.69 -0.98
CA TYR A 49 -2.95 1.62 0.01
C TYR A 49 -4.18 1.54 0.92
N ALA A 50 -4.72 2.69 1.35
CA ALA A 50 -5.94 2.74 2.14
C ALA A 50 -7.16 2.19 1.37
N GLU A 51 -7.30 2.56 0.09
CA GLU A 51 -8.36 2.06 -0.78
C GLU A 51 -8.26 0.53 -0.99
N VAL A 52 -7.05 0.02 -1.28
CA VAL A 52 -6.84 -1.42 -1.48
C VAL A 52 -7.10 -2.20 -0.20
N LYS A 53 -6.69 -1.70 0.97
CA LYS A 53 -7.04 -2.32 2.26
C LYS A 53 -8.55 -2.37 2.48
N ALA A 54 -9.26 -1.30 2.16
CA ALA A 54 -10.72 -1.27 2.30
C ALA A 54 -11.42 -2.26 1.38
N GLN A 55 -10.91 -2.44 0.15
CA GLN A 55 -11.42 -3.45 -0.78
C GLN A 55 -11.09 -4.88 -0.32
N TYR A 56 -9.84 -5.12 0.10
CA TYR A 56 -9.43 -6.40 0.67
C TYR A 56 -10.33 -6.80 1.85
N LYS A 57 -10.61 -5.86 2.76
CA LYS A 57 -11.46 -6.14 3.93
C LYS A 57 -12.88 -6.56 3.56
N LYS A 58 -13.42 -6.07 2.43
CA LYS A 58 -14.74 -6.48 1.92
C LYS A 58 -14.73 -7.91 1.35
N GLN A 59 -13.58 -8.38 0.86
CA GLN A 59 -13.39 -9.70 0.24
C GLN A 59 -12.67 -10.69 1.17
N GLU A 60 -12.34 -10.30 2.39
CA GLU A 60 -11.52 -11.05 3.34
C GLU A 60 -12.06 -12.47 3.58
N SER A 61 -13.39 -12.64 3.64
CA SER A 61 -14.03 -13.95 3.81
C SER A 61 -13.84 -14.88 2.62
N GLU A 62 -13.73 -14.34 1.41
CA GLU A 62 -13.49 -15.12 0.19
C GLU A 62 -12.00 -15.43 -0.01
N ILE A 63 -11.13 -14.51 0.42
CA ILE A 63 -9.67 -14.66 0.35
C ILE A 63 -9.17 -15.66 1.40
N GLY A 64 -9.82 -15.71 2.57
CA GLY A 64 -9.51 -16.66 3.64
C GLY A 64 -8.26 -16.34 4.47
N ILE A 65 -7.69 -15.13 4.31
CA ILE A 65 -6.55 -14.63 5.08
C ILE A 65 -6.95 -13.30 5.73
N PRO A 66 -6.98 -13.19 7.06
CA PRO A 66 -7.28 -11.93 7.74
C PRO A 66 -6.28 -10.83 7.37
N LEU A 67 -6.78 -9.62 7.12
CA LEU A 67 -5.94 -8.46 6.77
C LEU A 67 -4.87 -8.19 7.85
N ASP A 68 -5.22 -8.37 9.11
CA ASP A 68 -4.34 -8.13 10.26
C ASP A 68 -3.14 -9.09 10.32
N GLU A 69 -3.17 -10.22 9.60
CA GLU A 69 -2.04 -11.15 9.51
C GLU A 69 -0.99 -10.72 8.48
N ILE A 70 -1.33 -9.79 7.57
CA ILE A 70 -0.49 -9.42 6.43
C ILE A 70 -0.04 -7.95 6.43
N ILE A 71 -0.49 -7.12 7.37
CA ILE A 71 -0.10 -5.69 7.50
C ILE A 71 0.98 -5.46 8.56
#